data_AF-A0A1Y1XFG5-F1
#
_entry.id   AF-A0A1Y1XFG5-F1
#
_cell.length_a   1.000
_cell.length_b   1.000
_cell.length_c   1.000
_cell.angle_alpha   90.00
_cell.angle_beta   90.00
_cell.angle_gamma   90.00
#
_symmetry.space_group_name_H-M   'P 1'
#
loop_
_entity.id
_entity.type
_entity.pdbx_description
1 polymer ?
#
loop_
_entity_poly.entity_id
_entity_poly.type
_entity_poly.pdbx_seq_one_letter_code
_entity_poly.pdbx_strand_id
1 'polypeptide(L)'
;MKFNKTSLLSFAFLISKQIIKINAFPSNGEDQLNSFPYGEKEFRLGIIGDSGAEDESREVMELTTYDAILNLGDLDYNCQPDAYFEKVLDSNRKYDFLSVLGNHDAGHECPAEANRFLDNVYNEMTSSKNKNTQCEFSESKFMWSCKYYNMRIIGLTPGVSGADKRDVQLEFLKKHLSSSNEDWKICAWHFYDKYYHTGKYPDDGNIVSGSYESFYDYCKDHGAIIFSAHDHVYARTHVMSQFSEPVIDRFDEETGEDIVQIRKGATIDILNGAGGWEMYIEQGEQKDYKWWQKKYAKGSHGENEKSYGGLFCNFNVGGNKDKARCEFLRINSDEKVFDNFTIYKNENPGTIPYSQIDEKFLYEKTEAFKNGGSSGNGSKISTTKIIIGGSICAALVILGGGILLFTKKNKKYTNTYEPTIKIKLED
;
A
#
# COMPACT_ATOMS: atom_id res chain seq x y z
N MET A 1 -64.29 23.55 28.03
CA MET A 1 -63.15 24.48 27.81
C MET A 1 -62.06 23.69 27.10
N LYS A 2 -61.68 24.02 25.85
CA LYS A 2 -60.75 25.09 25.44
C LYS A 2 -59.32 24.85 25.98
N PHE A 3 -58.46 24.25 25.13
CA PHE A 3 -57.24 24.87 24.51
C PHE A 3 -55.98 24.64 25.38
N ASN A 4 -54.72 24.53 24.93
CA ASN A 4 -54.02 24.22 23.66
C ASN A 4 -52.54 23.83 24.04
N LYS A 5 -51.55 23.42 23.23
CA LYS A 5 -51.35 23.31 21.76
C LYS A 5 -50.27 22.23 21.44
N THR A 6 -50.06 21.96 20.16
CA THR A 6 -49.03 21.13 19.47
C THR A 6 -47.55 21.56 19.62
N SER A 7 -46.62 20.59 19.59
CA SER A 7 -45.28 20.61 18.91
C SER A 7 -44.66 19.20 19.08
N LEU A 8 -44.24 18.40 18.09
CA LEU A 8 -44.09 18.54 16.64
C LEU A 8 -43.01 19.52 16.16
N LEU A 9 -41.75 19.05 16.16
CA LEU A 9 -40.67 19.61 15.35
C LEU A 9 -39.67 18.53 14.94
N SER A 10 -39.73 18.17 13.65
CA SER A 10 -38.78 17.28 12.98
C SER A 10 -37.41 17.96 12.86
N PHE A 11 -36.32 17.25 13.20
CA PHE A 11 -34.98 17.69 12.80
C PHE A 11 -34.65 17.13 11.42
N ALA A 12 -34.92 17.93 10.39
CA ALA A 12 -34.45 17.64 9.04
C ALA A 12 -32.96 17.99 8.94
N PHE A 13 -32.10 16.98 8.79
CA PHE A 13 -30.70 17.18 8.45
C PHE A 13 -30.60 17.68 6.99
N LEU A 14 -30.40 18.99 6.82
CA LEU A 14 -30.05 19.59 5.54
C LEU A 14 -28.57 19.36 5.25
N ILE A 15 -28.25 18.19 4.69
CA ILE A 15 -26.94 17.96 4.05
C ILE A 15 -26.92 18.81 2.78
N SER A 16 -26.15 19.90 2.81
CA SER A 16 -25.91 20.73 1.63
C SER A 16 -25.02 19.98 0.64
N LYS A 17 -25.62 19.21 -0.28
CA LYS A 17 -24.90 18.75 -1.48
C LYS A 17 -24.49 19.96 -2.31
N GLN A 18 -23.24 20.40 -2.19
CA GLN A 18 -22.60 21.23 -3.21
C GLN A 18 -22.40 20.33 -4.44
N ILE A 19 -23.42 20.29 -5.30
CA ILE A 19 -23.32 19.67 -6.62
C ILE A 19 -22.37 20.53 -7.44
N ILE A 20 -21.14 20.06 -7.63
CA ILE A 20 -20.19 20.64 -8.58
C ILE A 20 -20.80 20.47 -9.97
N LYS A 21 -21.38 21.54 -10.52
CA LYS A 21 -21.90 21.55 -11.90
C LYS A 21 -20.73 21.57 -12.87
N ILE A 22 -20.24 20.39 -13.24
CA ILE A 22 -19.41 20.22 -14.43
C ILE A 22 -20.33 20.50 -15.63
N ASN A 23 -20.13 21.65 -16.28
CA ASN A 23 -20.80 21.93 -17.54
C ASN A 23 -20.28 20.95 -18.59
N ALA A 24 -21.18 20.23 -19.25
CA ALA A 24 -20.82 19.31 -20.32
C ALA A 24 -20.11 20.08 -21.45
N PHE A 25 -18.93 19.60 -21.83
CA PHE A 25 -18.24 20.07 -23.03
C PHE A 25 -18.95 19.51 -24.29
N PRO A 26 -18.87 20.19 -25.45
CA PRO A 26 -19.15 19.54 -26.72
C PRO A 26 -18.18 18.35 -26.90
N SER A 27 -18.55 17.32 -27.67
CA SER A 27 -17.78 16.06 -27.81
C SER A 27 -16.28 16.27 -28.05
N ASN A 28 -15.93 17.20 -28.94
CA ASN A 28 -14.53 17.50 -29.27
C ASN A 28 -13.73 18.06 -28.07
N GLY A 29 -14.40 18.62 -27.07
CA GLY A 29 -13.79 19.14 -25.83
C GLY A 29 -13.53 18.06 -24.79
N GLU A 30 -14.26 16.95 -24.81
CA GLU A 30 -14.01 15.81 -23.91
C GLU A 30 -12.72 15.08 -24.34
N ASP A 31 -12.54 14.80 -25.63
CA ASP A 31 -11.30 14.23 -26.17
C ASP A 31 -10.08 15.16 -25.95
N GLN A 32 -10.27 16.48 -26.07
CA GLN A 32 -9.23 17.48 -25.76
C GLN A 32 -8.89 17.54 -24.28
N LEU A 33 -9.88 17.42 -23.39
CA LEU A 33 -9.66 17.37 -21.94
C LEU A 33 -9.00 16.04 -21.52
N ASN A 34 -9.38 14.92 -22.13
CA ASN A 34 -8.77 13.63 -21.87
C ASN A 34 -7.29 13.63 -22.26
N SER A 35 -6.97 14.13 -23.46
CA SER A 35 -5.59 14.27 -23.96
C SER A 35 -4.77 15.42 -23.35
N PHE A 36 -5.39 16.32 -22.59
CA PHE A 36 -4.67 17.40 -21.91
C PHE A 36 -3.74 16.85 -20.81
N PRO A 37 -2.41 17.11 -20.85
CA PRO A 37 -1.48 16.63 -19.85
C PRO A 37 -1.64 17.41 -18.54
N TYR A 38 -2.02 16.72 -17.47
CA TYR A 38 -2.25 17.29 -16.15
C TYR A 38 -2.01 16.23 -15.06
N GLY A 39 -1.45 16.63 -13.93
CA GLY A 39 -1.11 15.73 -12.82
C GLY A 39 0.26 15.07 -12.98
N GLU A 40 0.45 13.94 -12.29
CA GLU A 40 1.72 13.20 -12.25
C GLU A 40 1.85 12.21 -13.42
N LYS A 41 3.06 11.75 -13.75
CA LYS A 41 3.24 10.75 -14.83
C LYS A 41 2.59 9.41 -14.42
N GLU A 42 1.68 8.89 -15.23
CA GLU A 42 1.21 7.51 -15.10
C GLU A 42 2.36 6.52 -15.42
N PHE A 43 2.49 5.46 -14.63
CA PHE A 43 3.44 4.38 -14.88
C PHE A 43 2.88 3.04 -14.38
N ARG A 44 3.28 1.94 -15.02
CA ARG A 44 2.89 0.58 -14.60
C ARG A 44 4.06 -0.12 -13.92
N LEU A 45 3.84 -0.61 -12.71
CA LEU A 45 4.74 -1.47 -11.95
C LEU A 45 4.23 -2.91 -12.04
N GLY A 46 5.07 -3.85 -12.47
CA GLY A 46 4.88 -5.28 -12.25
C GLY A 46 5.39 -5.69 -10.86
N ILE A 47 4.69 -6.60 -10.19
CA ILE A 47 5.08 -7.19 -8.91
C ILE A 47 4.92 -8.70 -9.04
N ILE A 48 6.02 -9.43 -8.86
CA ILE A 48 6.13 -10.89 -9.04
C ILE A 48 7.05 -11.43 -7.94
N GLY A 49 6.79 -12.60 -7.37
CA GLY A 49 7.71 -13.34 -6.51
C GLY A 49 7.72 -14.82 -6.90
N ASP A 50 8.72 -15.57 -6.45
CA ASP A 50 8.79 -17.03 -6.62
C ASP A 50 8.72 -17.44 -8.10
N SER A 51 9.37 -16.62 -8.93
CA SER A 51 9.34 -16.79 -10.39
C SER A 51 10.20 -17.95 -10.84
N GLY A 52 11.37 -18.16 -10.22
CA GLY A 52 12.40 -19.03 -10.77
C GLY A 52 12.89 -18.58 -12.15
N ALA A 53 13.66 -19.45 -12.82
CA ALA A 53 14.29 -19.19 -14.11
C ALA A 53 13.70 -20.04 -15.25
N GLU A 54 12.39 -20.34 -15.18
CA GLU A 54 11.66 -21.23 -16.07
C GLU A 54 11.07 -20.51 -17.30
N ASP A 55 10.56 -21.27 -18.26
CA ASP A 55 9.91 -20.70 -19.44
C ASP A 55 8.59 -19.99 -19.08
N GLU A 56 7.79 -20.57 -18.18
CA GLU A 56 6.56 -19.95 -17.67
C GLU A 56 6.83 -18.62 -16.96
N SER A 57 7.95 -18.47 -16.26
CA SER A 57 8.38 -17.22 -15.62
C SER A 57 8.51 -16.10 -16.66
N ARG A 58 9.05 -16.41 -17.84
CA ARG A 58 9.12 -15.47 -18.97
C ARG A 58 7.75 -15.19 -19.58
N GLU A 59 6.87 -16.18 -19.68
CA GLU A 59 5.49 -15.96 -20.15
C GLU A 59 4.70 -15.03 -19.20
N VAL A 60 4.90 -15.14 -17.87
CA VAL A 60 4.34 -14.18 -16.90
C VAL A 60 4.89 -12.77 -17.13
N MET A 61 6.20 -12.64 -17.38
CA MET A 61 6.85 -11.36 -17.71
C MET A 61 6.32 -10.72 -19.02
N GLU A 62 5.74 -11.51 -19.92
CA GLU A 62 5.17 -11.07 -21.21
C GLU A 62 3.65 -10.80 -21.15
N LEU A 63 2.99 -11.04 -20.01
CA LEU A 63 1.53 -10.84 -19.85
C LEU A 63 1.05 -9.42 -20.18
N THR A 64 1.87 -8.40 -19.91
CA THR A 64 1.57 -7.00 -20.22
C THR A 64 2.86 -6.15 -20.23
N THR A 65 2.80 -4.94 -20.77
CA THR A 65 3.94 -3.99 -20.74
C THR A 65 3.93 -3.19 -19.44
N TYR A 66 5.11 -2.99 -18.84
CA TYR A 66 5.31 -2.18 -17.62
C TYR A 66 6.54 -1.26 -17.76
N ASP A 67 6.59 -0.18 -16.96
CA ASP A 67 7.73 0.76 -16.90
C ASP A 67 8.78 0.33 -15.85
N ALA A 68 8.39 -0.47 -14.86
CA ALA A 68 9.26 -1.08 -13.88
C ALA A 68 8.73 -2.44 -13.40
N ILE A 69 9.60 -3.27 -12.83
CA ILE A 69 9.24 -4.49 -12.10
C ILE A 69 9.91 -4.51 -10.73
N LEU A 70 9.16 -4.98 -9.73
CA LEU A 70 9.63 -5.41 -8.42
C LEU A 70 9.52 -6.93 -8.34
N ASN A 71 10.66 -7.63 -8.28
CA ASN A 71 10.70 -9.04 -7.93
C ASN A 71 10.82 -9.21 -6.39
N LEU A 72 10.04 -10.12 -5.82
CA LEU A 72 9.93 -10.37 -4.38
C LEU A 72 10.86 -11.49 -3.87
N GLY A 73 11.84 -11.90 -4.68
CA GLY A 73 12.85 -12.90 -4.32
C GLY A 73 12.53 -14.28 -4.89
N ASP A 74 13.49 -15.18 -4.69
CA ASP A 74 13.57 -16.53 -5.29
C ASP A 74 13.59 -16.47 -6.82
N LEU A 75 14.71 -15.91 -7.29
CA LEU A 75 15.01 -15.69 -8.71
C LEU A 75 15.37 -17.01 -9.42
N ASP A 76 15.98 -17.96 -8.71
CA ASP A 76 16.26 -19.32 -9.19
C ASP A 76 16.27 -20.32 -8.02
N TYR A 77 15.76 -21.53 -8.27
CA TYR A 77 15.64 -22.62 -7.28
C TYR A 77 16.72 -23.70 -7.41
N ASN A 78 17.71 -23.49 -8.28
CA ASN A 78 18.73 -24.47 -8.68
C ASN A 78 20.17 -24.05 -8.28
N CYS A 79 20.32 -22.97 -7.50
CA CYS A 79 21.59 -22.29 -7.22
C CYS A 79 22.37 -21.88 -8.48
N GLN A 80 21.66 -21.37 -9.49
CA GLN A 80 22.20 -20.81 -10.72
C GLN A 80 22.01 -19.29 -10.74
N PRO A 81 22.89 -18.51 -10.09
CA PRO A 81 22.66 -17.08 -9.82
C PRO A 81 22.54 -16.19 -11.07
N ASP A 82 22.97 -16.65 -12.24
CA ASP A 82 22.80 -15.92 -13.51
C ASP A 82 21.52 -16.32 -14.26
N ALA A 83 20.90 -17.46 -13.95
CA ALA A 83 19.88 -18.07 -14.80
C ALA A 83 18.65 -17.18 -15.01
N TYR A 84 18.17 -16.53 -13.95
CA TYR A 84 17.10 -15.54 -14.05
C TYR A 84 17.48 -14.37 -14.99
N PHE A 85 18.71 -13.87 -14.84
CA PHE A 85 19.21 -12.70 -15.56
C PHE A 85 19.52 -12.99 -17.04
N GLU A 86 19.75 -14.25 -17.40
CA GLU A 86 19.98 -14.70 -18.78
C GLU A 86 18.70 -15.17 -19.48
N LYS A 87 17.78 -15.82 -18.78
CA LYS A 87 16.59 -16.50 -19.36
C LYS A 87 15.28 -15.73 -19.23
N VAL A 88 15.10 -14.98 -18.14
CA VAL A 88 13.82 -14.33 -17.77
C VAL A 88 13.91 -12.81 -17.85
N LEU A 89 14.99 -12.22 -17.32
CA LEU A 89 15.22 -10.78 -17.43
C LEU A 89 15.75 -10.44 -18.83
N ASP A 90 14.92 -9.85 -19.68
CA ASP A 90 15.34 -9.44 -21.03
C ASP A 90 16.57 -8.53 -20.97
N SER A 91 17.68 -8.97 -21.58
CA SER A 91 18.92 -8.19 -21.70
C SER A 91 18.70 -6.82 -22.40
N ASN A 92 17.68 -6.71 -23.25
CA ASN A 92 17.26 -5.51 -23.97
C ASN A 92 16.09 -4.76 -23.28
N ARG A 93 15.76 -5.10 -22.03
CA ARG A 93 14.64 -4.53 -21.27
C ARG A 93 14.59 -3.00 -21.34
N LYS A 94 13.38 -2.47 -21.45
CA LYS A 94 13.08 -1.03 -21.43
C LYS A 94 12.47 -0.55 -20.12
N TYR A 95 12.21 -1.48 -19.19
CA TYR A 95 11.72 -1.24 -17.85
C TYR A 95 12.87 -1.25 -16.83
N ASP A 96 12.70 -0.53 -15.73
CA ASP A 96 13.59 -0.58 -14.57
C ASP A 96 13.33 -1.88 -13.76
N PHE A 97 14.35 -2.46 -13.13
CA PHE A 97 14.28 -3.71 -12.35
C PHE A 97 14.67 -3.46 -10.90
N LEU A 98 13.84 -3.91 -9.96
CA LEU A 98 14.13 -3.94 -8.53
C LEU A 98 13.91 -5.36 -8.01
N SER A 99 14.70 -5.81 -7.04
CA SER A 99 14.48 -7.10 -6.38
C SER A 99 14.87 -7.04 -4.91
N VAL A 100 14.11 -7.74 -4.05
CA VAL A 100 14.66 -8.28 -2.81
C VAL A 100 15.24 -9.67 -3.09
N LEU A 101 15.91 -10.28 -2.11
CA LEU A 101 16.37 -11.67 -2.16
C LEU A 101 15.45 -12.54 -1.31
N GLY A 102 15.16 -13.75 -1.78
CA GLY A 102 14.48 -14.80 -1.02
C GLY A 102 15.44 -15.78 -0.35
N ASN A 103 14.94 -16.92 0.12
CA ASN A 103 15.80 -17.93 0.75
C ASN A 103 16.61 -18.76 -0.26
N HIS A 104 16.09 -18.99 -1.47
CA HIS A 104 16.83 -19.69 -2.53
C HIS A 104 17.96 -18.82 -3.11
N ASP A 105 17.85 -17.49 -3.03
CA ASP A 105 18.92 -16.57 -3.44
C ASP A 105 20.06 -16.44 -2.39
N ALA A 106 19.99 -17.16 -1.26
CA ALA A 106 20.70 -16.80 -0.03
C ALA A 106 21.45 -17.94 0.66
N GLY A 107 22.12 -17.62 1.78
CA GLY A 107 23.18 -18.44 2.37
C GLY A 107 22.78 -19.76 3.04
N HIS A 108 21.48 -20.11 3.07
CA HIS A 108 21.03 -21.41 3.58
C HIS A 108 20.90 -22.44 2.46
N GLU A 109 20.11 -22.12 1.42
CA GLU A 109 19.88 -23.00 0.28
C GLU A 109 21.08 -23.02 -0.68
N CYS A 110 21.65 -21.85 -0.97
CA CYS A 110 22.72 -21.68 -1.96
C CYS A 110 23.99 -21.03 -1.35
N PRO A 111 24.61 -21.64 -0.31
CA PRO A 111 25.71 -21.04 0.46
C PRO A 111 26.95 -20.67 -0.37
N ALA A 112 27.23 -21.37 -1.47
CA ALA A 112 28.35 -21.06 -2.37
C ALA A 112 28.07 -19.84 -3.28
N GLU A 113 26.80 -19.62 -3.63
CA GLU A 113 26.40 -18.67 -4.67
C GLU A 113 25.67 -17.42 -4.13
N ALA A 114 25.31 -17.38 -2.84
CA ALA A 114 24.55 -16.29 -2.20
C ALA A 114 25.15 -14.89 -2.45
N ASN A 115 26.48 -14.75 -2.37
CA ASN A 115 27.15 -13.47 -2.70
C ASN A 115 26.96 -13.06 -4.17
N ARG A 116 26.84 -14.03 -5.07
CA ARG A 116 26.70 -13.81 -6.51
C ARG A 116 25.25 -13.47 -6.88
N PHE A 117 24.25 -14.07 -6.23
CA PHE A 117 22.87 -13.60 -6.31
C PHE A 117 22.75 -12.13 -5.86
N LEU A 118 23.32 -11.79 -4.69
CA LEU A 118 23.35 -10.43 -4.16
C LEU A 118 24.04 -9.44 -5.11
N ASP A 119 25.21 -9.79 -5.63
CA ASP A 119 25.91 -8.94 -6.59
C ASP A 119 25.17 -8.82 -7.93
N ASN A 120 24.53 -9.89 -8.45
CA ASN A 120 23.74 -9.81 -9.68
C ASN A 120 22.52 -8.87 -9.52
N VAL A 121 21.76 -9.00 -8.41
CA VAL A 121 20.67 -8.06 -8.08
C VAL A 121 21.18 -6.63 -7.96
N TYR A 122 22.22 -6.40 -7.15
CA TYR A 122 22.81 -5.07 -6.95
C TYR A 122 23.30 -4.45 -8.27
N ASN A 123 23.98 -5.23 -9.11
CA ASN A 123 24.53 -4.77 -10.38
C ASN A 123 23.42 -4.40 -11.37
N GLU A 124 22.37 -5.21 -11.53
CA GLU A 124 21.25 -4.87 -12.43
C GLU A 124 20.43 -3.68 -11.89
N MET A 125 20.22 -3.58 -10.57
CA MET A 125 19.53 -2.46 -9.94
C MET A 125 20.29 -1.12 -10.06
N THR A 126 21.62 -1.15 -10.06
CA THR A 126 22.49 0.04 -10.19
C THR A 126 22.98 0.29 -11.63
N SER A 127 22.64 -0.59 -12.57
CA SER A 127 23.02 -0.48 -13.98
C SER A 127 22.38 0.71 -14.69
N SER A 128 22.97 1.14 -15.80
CA SER A 128 22.40 2.17 -16.70
C SER A 128 21.11 1.76 -17.43
N LYS A 129 20.63 0.52 -17.25
CA LYS A 129 19.30 0.08 -17.70
C LYS A 129 18.20 0.65 -16.80
N ASN A 130 18.47 0.82 -15.49
CA ASN A 130 17.57 1.46 -14.54
C ASN A 130 17.70 2.99 -14.65
N LYS A 131 16.88 3.61 -15.51
CA LYS A 131 17.03 5.03 -15.87
C LYS A 131 16.19 5.96 -15.02
N ASN A 132 15.17 5.44 -14.35
CA ASN A 132 14.16 6.21 -13.62
C ASN A 132 14.23 5.95 -12.10
N THR A 133 14.93 4.88 -11.70
CA THR A 133 15.13 4.48 -10.30
C THR A 133 16.39 5.12 -9.71
N GLN A 134 16.30 5.61 -8.48
CA GLN A 134 17.45 6.06 -7.68
C GLN A 134 17.42 5.37 -6.33
N CYS A 135 18.44 4.55 -6.02
CA CYS A 135 18.48 3.72 -4.82
C CYS A 135 19.61 4.12 -3.85
N GLU A 136 19.28 4.17 -2.56
CA GLU A 136 20.24 4.12 -1.46
C GLU A 136 20.27 2.68 -0.93
N PHE A 137 21.43 2.02 -1.03
CA PHE A 137 21.65 0.68 -0.48
C PHE A 137 22.25 0.77 0.93
N SER A 138 21.93 -0.21 1.76
CA SER A 138 22.67 -0.55 2.97
C SER A 138 24.09 -1.02 2.66
N GLU A 139 25.00 -1.01 3.65
CA GLU A 139 26.38 -1.49 3.49
C GLU A 139 26.45 -2.97 3.09
N SER A 140 25.52 -3.78 3.58
CA SER A 140 25.34 -5.19 3.24
C SER A 140 24.72 -5.43 1.85
N LYS A 141 24.18 -4.39 1.20
CA LYS A 141 23.33 -4.42 -0.01
C LYS A 141 21.99 -5.18 0.12
N PHE A 142 21.77 -5.97 1.18
CA PHE A 142 20.54 -6.75 1.40
C PHE A 142 19.28 -5.91 1.61
N MET A 143 19.44 -4.64 2.02
CA MET A 143 18.35 -3.67 2.15
C MET A 143 18.58 -2.46 1.27
N TRP A 144 17.51 -1.88 0.73
CA TRP A 144 17.58 -0.68 -0.11
C TRP A 144 16.34 0.20 0.01
N SER A 145 16.52 1.49 -0.27
CA SER A 145 15.44 2.46 -0.44
C SER A 145 15.56 3.13 -1.79
N CYS A 146 14.63 2.81 -2.69
CA CYS A 146 14.59 3.34 -4.05
C CYS A 146 13.48 4.37 -4.20
N LYS A 147 13.74 5.37 -5.04
CA LYS A 147 12.74 6.31 -5.56
C LYS A 147 12.51 6.01 -7.03
N TYR A 148 11.24 5.86 -7.41
CA TYR A 148 10.78 5.72 -8.79
C TYR A 148 9.68 6.74 -9.05
N TYR A 149 9.93 7.77 -9.86
CA TYR A 149 9.05 8.94 -10.02
C TYR A 149 8.56 9.52 -8.67
N ASN A 150 7.25 9.51 -8.40
CA ASN A 150 6.61 9.95 -7.15
C ASN A 150 6.34 8.78 -6.16
N MET A 151 7.07 7.67 -6.28
CA MET A 151 6.97 6.49 -5.42
C MET A 151 8.28 6.23 -4.66
N ARG A 152 8.15 5.89 -3.37
CA ARG A 152 9.19 5.34 -2.51
C ARG A 152 8.98 3.83 -2.40
N ILE A 153 10.02 3.05 -2.63
CA ILE A 153 10.02 1.59 -2.45
C ILE A 153 11.14 1.25 -1.45
N ILE A 154 10.85 0.45 -0.44
CA ILE A 154 11.83 -0.05 0.53
C ILE A 154 11.84 -1.57 0.44
N GLY A 155 12.96 -2.13 0.00
CA GLY A 155 13.21 -3.56 -0.05
C GLY A 155 14.00 -4.00 1.18
N LEU A 156 13.51 -5.02 1.85
CA LEU A 156 14.09 -5.64 3.05
C LEU A 156 14.14 -7.16 2.86
N THR A 157 14.95 -7.83 3.66
CA THR A 157 15.15 -9.30 3.60
C THR A 157 15.13 -9.93 4.99
N PRO A 158 14.07 -9.71 5.81
CA PRO A 158 13.97 -10.33 7.13
C PRO A 158 13.76 -11.84 6.99
N GLY A 159 14.37 -12.62 7.88
CA GLY A 159 14.37 -14.10 7.81
C GLY A 159 15.40 -14.70 6.84
N VAL A 160 15.89 -13.93 5.87
CA VAL A 160 16.84 -14.41 4.85
C VAL A 160 18.23 -14.68 5.46
N SER A 161 18.76 -15.89 5.24
CA SER A 161 20.03 -16.33 5.81
C SER A 161 21.23 -15.58 5.22
N GLY A 162 22.03 -14.97 6.09
CA GLY A 162 23.18 -14.14 5.73
C GLY A 162 22.87 -12.65 5.58
N ALA A 163 21.59 -12.25 5.60
CA ALA A 163 21.18 -10.85 5.60
C ALA A 163 21.30 -10.18 6.99
N ASP A 164 21.03 -8.88 7.05
CA ASP A 164 21.05 -8.08 8.27
C ASP A 164 20.07 -8.57 9.35
N LYS A 165 20.42 -8.31 10.61
CA LYS A 165 19.54 -8.64 11.73
C LYS A 165 18.26 -7.79 11.71
N ARG A 166 17.17 -8.38 12.16
CA ARG A 166 15.81 -7.80 12.21
C ARG A 166 15.72 -6.44 12.91
N ASP A 167 16.53 -6.16 13.92
CA ASP A 167 16.63 -4.83 14.54
C ASP A 167 17.23 -3.79 13.60
N VAL A 168 18.36 -4.11 12.94
CA VAL A 168 18.98 -3.27 11.90
C VAL A 168 18.02 -3.03 10.72
N GLN A 169 17.28 -4.05 10.28
CA GLN A 169 16.29 -3.90 9.20
C GLN A 169 15.13 -2.97 9.59
N LEU A 170 14.67 -3.03 10.85
CA LEU A 170 13.64 -2.12 11.36
C LEU A 170 14.15 -0.68 11.48
N GLU A 171 15.41 -0.47 11.87
CA GLU A 171 16.04 0.85 11.88
C GLU A 171 16.17 1.43 10.47
N PHE A 172 16.57 0.62 9.48
CA PHE A 172 16.62 1.01 8.08
C PHE A 172 15.23 1.41 7.55
N LEU A 173 14.22 0.57 7.77
CA LEU A 173 12.82 0.87 7.44
C LEU A 173 12.36 2.20 8.02
N LYS A 174 12.61 2.42 9.32
CA LYS A 174 12.25 3.66 10.03
C LYS A 174 12.94 4.88 9.45
N LYS A 175 14.26 4.83 9.23
CA LYS A 175 15.04 5.91 8.62
C LYS A 175 14.47 6.31 7.25
N HIS A 176 14.18 5.33 6.40
CA HIS A 176 13.82 5.57 4.99
C HIS A 176 12.34 5.85 4.75
N LEU A 177 11.42 5.28 5.54
CA LEU A 177 9.99 5.52 5.36
C LEU A 177 9.54 6.82 6.03
N SER A 178 10.07 7.15 7.22
CA SER A 178 9.68 8.39 7.93
C SER A 178 10.15 9.67 7.24
N SER A 179 11.26 9.61 6.51
CA SER A 179 11.80 10.72 5.72
C SER A 179 11.20 10.82 4.31
N SER A 180 10.42 9.81 3.87
CA SER A 180 9.83 9.78 2.53
C SER A 180 8.68 10.78 2.36
N ASN A 181 8.75 11.55 1.27
CA ASN A 181 7.75 12.55 0.91
C ASN A 181 7.04 12.21 -0.42
N GLU A 182 7.37 11.05 -1.01
CA GLU A 182 6.74 10.50 -2.20
C GLU A 182 5.25 10.21 -1.97
N ASP A 183 4.45 10.37 -3.04
CA ASP A 183 3.00 10.15 -3.04
C ASP A 183 2.62 8.71 -2.73
N TRP A 184 3.34 7.76 -3.34
CA TRP A 184 3.17 6.33 -3.15
C TRP A 184 4.32 5.78 -2.33
N LYS A 185 4.02 4.80 -1.49
CA LYS A 185 5.00 4.12 -0.64
C LYS A 185 4.76 2.62 -0.74
N ILE A 186 5.85 1.86 -0.86
CA ILE A 186 5.85 0.41 -0.87
C ILE A 186 6.86 -0.09 0.16
N CYS A 187 6.44 -1.07 0.95
CA CYS A 187 7.32 -1.97 1.69
C CYS A 187 7.31 -3.34 0.99
N ALA A 188 8.49 -3.90 0.75
CA ALA A 188 8.64 -5.18 0.06
C ALA A 188 9.67 -6.06 0.77
N TRP A 189 9.36 -7.34 0.88
CA TRP A 189 10.21 -8.39 1.43
C TRP A 189 9.75 -9.75 0.87
N HIS A 190 10.57 -10.79 1.07
CA HIS A 190 10.24 -12.13 0.60
C HIS A 190 9.29 -12.87 1.57
N PHE A 191 9.74 -13.15 2.79
CA PHE A 191 8.96 -13.87 3.81
C PHE A 191 7.76 -13.10 4.36
N TYR A 192 6.80 -13.82 4.94
CA TYR A 192 5.61 -13.27 5.60
C TYR A 192 5.66 -13.42 7.14
N ASP A 193 4.71 -12.80 7.85
CA ASP A 193 4.35 -13.19 9.22
C ASP A 193 3.18 -14.20 9.21
N LYS A 194 3.02 -15.02 10.26
CA LYS A 194 2.00 -16.09 10.44
C LYS A 194 0.54 -15.78 10.06
N TYR A 195 0.17 -14.52 9.91
CA TYR A 195 -1.17 -14.10 9.52
C TYR A 195 -1.31 -13.87 8.01
N TYR A 196 -0.19 -13.79 7.28
CA TYR A 196 -0.09 -13.33 5.90
C TYR A 196 0.45 -14.41 4.95
N HIS A 197 0.04 -15.66 5.20
CA HIS A 197 0.18 -16.80 4.31
C HIS A 197 -1.12 -17.63 4.28
N THR A 198 -1.20 -18.59 3.36
CA THR A 198 -2.33 -19.50 3.11
C THR A 198 -2.06 -20.94 3.60
N GLY A 199 -0.97 -21.13 4.35
CA GLY A 199 -0.77 -22.29 5.22
C GLY A 199 0.13 -23.40 4.69
N LYS A 200 0.84 -23.24 3.56
CA LYS A 200 1.85 -24.22 3.09
C LYS A 200 2.79 -24.68 4.22
N TYR A 201 3.26 -23.73 5.01
CA TYR A 201 4.12 -23.91 6.18
C TYR A 201 3.35 -23.49 7.45
N PRO A 202 2.44 -24.32 7.98
CA PRO A 202 1.46 -23.89 8.99
C PRO A 202 2.05 -23.61 10.38
N ASP A 203 3.29 -24.05 10.62
CA ASP A 203 4.05 -23.81 11.85
C ASP A 203 4.88 -22.51 11.82
N ASP A 204 4.86 -21.77 10.69
CA ASP A 204 5.60 -20.52 10.56
C ASP A 204 5.09 -19.45 11.54
N GLY A 205 6.05 -18.81 12.21
CA GLY A 205 5.79 -17.71 13.13
C GLY A 205 5.75 -16.35 12.44
N ASN A 206 5.98 -15.31 13.23
CA ASN A 206 6.24 -13.98 12.70
C ASN A 206 7.71 -13.92 12.19
N ILE A 207 7.99 -14.33 10.95
CA ILE A 207 9.37 -14.31 10.41
C ILE A 207 9.86 -12.87 10.22
N VAL A 208 8.99 -11.98 9.76
CA VAL A 208 9.27 -10.56 9.51
C VAL A 208 9.30 -9.77 10.82
N SER A 209 8.23 -9.83 11.61
CA SER A 209 8.06 -8.99 12.80
C SER A 209 8.60 -9.62 14.08
N GLY A 210 8.76 -10.94 14.16
CA GLY A 210 9.03 -11.64 15.42
C GLY A 210 7.98 -11.31 16.50
N SER A 211 8.40 -11.35 17.77
CA SER A 211 7.57 -11.01 18.93
C SER A 211 7.68 -9.52 19.35
N TYR A 212 8.05 -8.64 18.43
CA TYR A 212 8.36 -7.22 18.70
C TYR A 212 7.53 -6.30 17.79
N GLU A 213 7.92 -5.03 17.68
CA GLU A 213 7.25 -4.01 16.85
C GLU A 213 7.09 -4.45 15.39
N SER A 214 5.85 -4.48 14.90
CA SER A 214 5.53 -5.01 13.56
C SER A 214 6.02 -4.11 12.43
N PHE A 215 6.69 -4.71 11.44
CA PHE A 215 7.08 -4.03 10.20
C PHE A 215 5.84 -3.63 9.40
N TYR A 216 4.84 -4.52 9.34
CA TYR A 216 3.58 -4.29 8.67
C TYR A 216 2.83 -3.08 9.26
N ASP A 217 2.70 -3.00 10.59
CA ASP A 217 2.05 -1.85 11.23
C ASP A 217 2.81 -0.55 11.00
N TYR A 218 4.15 -0.59 11.00
CA TYR A 218 4.95 0.58 10.68
C TYR A 218 4.76 1.05 9.22
N CYS A 219 4.70 0.13 8.27
CA CYS A 219 4.40 0.42 6.86
C CYS A 219 2.98 1.01 6.70
N LYS A 220 1.99 0.42 7.37
CA LYS A 220 0.60 0.90 7.45
C LYS A 220 0.49 2.32 8.01
N ASP A 221 1.21 2.66 9.07
CA ASP A 221 1.14 4.00 9.67
C ASP A 221 1.64 5.11 8.72
N HIS A 222 2.47 4.73 7.74
CA HIS A 222 2.91 5.61 6.66
C HIS A 222 2.04 5.53 5.39
N GLY A 223 1.02 4.67 5.37
CA GLY A 223 0.16 4.43 4.21
C GLY A 223 0.87 3.71 3.06
N ALA A 224 1.89 2.89 3.38
CA ALA A 224 2.60 2.10 2.39
C ALA A 224 1.84 0.82 2.04
N ILE A 225 1.79 0.47 0.76
CA ILE A 225 1.33 -0.84 0.29
C ILE A 225 2.41 -1.86 0.65
N ILE A 226 2.01 -3.05 1.12
CA ILE A 226 2.93 -4.10 1.55
C ILE A 226 2.90 -5.24 0.53
N PHE A 227 4.07 -5.78 0.19
CA PHE A 227 4.23 -6.93 -0.68
C PHE A 227 5.11 -8.00 -0.04
N SER A 228 4.65 -9.25 -0.10
CA SER A 228 5.34 -10.46 0.35
C SER A 228 5.18 -11.60 -0.67
N ALA A 229 5.94 -12.69 -0.50
CA ALA A 229 6.02 -13.84 -1.40
C ALA A 229 6.24 -15.13 -0.58
N HIS A 230 7.08 -16.08 -1.03
CA HIS A 230 7.45 -17.34 -0.37
C HIS A 230 6.34 -18.41 -0.24
N ASP A 231 5.11 -18.02 0.06
CA ASP A 231 3.95 -18.90 -0.12
C ASP A 231 3.49 -18.77 -1.57
N HIS A 232 3.64 -19.84 -2.37
CA HIS A 232 3.46 -19.80 -3.82
C HIS A 232 1.98 -19.77 -4.24
N VAL A 233 1.34 -18.65 -3.90
CA VAL A 233 -0.05 -18.30 -4.13
C VAL A 233 -0.13 -16.80 -4.43
N TYR A 234 -1.30 -16.33 -4.85
CA TYR A 234 -1.63 -14.91 -4.79
C TYR A 234 -2.72 -14.70 -3.74
N ALA A 235 -2.50 -13.80 -2.77
CA ALA A 235 -3.51 -13.42 -1.79
C ALA A 235 -3.43 -11.91 -1.48
N ARG A 236 -4.59 -11.25 -1.44
CA ARG A 236 -4.74 -9.84 -1.11
C ARG A 236 -5.62 -9.69 0.12
N THR A 237 -5.18 -8.89 1.09
CA THR A 237 -6.00 -8.57 2.25
C THR A 237 -7.11 -7.58 1.92
N HIS A 238 -8.14 -7.52 2.77
CA HIS A 238 -8.94 -6.31 2.99
C HIS A 238 -8.01 -5.13 3.37
N VAL A 239 -8.47 -3.88 3.31
CA VAL A 239 -7.74 -2.78 3.96
C VAL A 239 -7.67 -3.07 5.46
N MET A 240 -6.47 -3.08 6.01
CA MET A 240 -6.18 -3.39 7.41
C MET A 240 -5.80 -2.13 8.19
N SER A 241 -6.40 -1.96 9.37
CA SER A 241 -6.06 -0.91 10.34
C SER A 241 -5.04 -1.36 11.41
N GLN A 242 -4.80 -2.67 11.52
CA GLN A 242 -3.74 -3.29 12.33
C GLN A 242 -3.33 -4.65 11.75
N PHE A 243 -2.03 -4.98 11.81
CA PHE A 243 -1.44 -6.23 11.30
C PHE A 243 -0.90 -7.14 12.41
N SER A 244 -0.27 -6.60 13.45
CA SER A 244 0.23 -7.36 14.62
C SER A 244 -0.86 -8.17 15.33
N GLU A 245 -2.08 -7.63 15.36
CA GLU A 245 -3.31 -8.32 15.68
C GLU A 245 -4.29 -7.93 14.55
N PRO A 246 -4.61 -8.83 13.60
CA PRO A 246 -5.28 -8.44 12.35
C PRO A 246 -6.67 -7.81 12.56
N VAL A 247 -6.79 -6.51 12.25
CA VAL A 247 -8.05 -5.76 12.28
C VAL A 247 -8.30 -5.12 10.91
N ILE A 248 -9.36 -5.58 10.25
CA ILE A 248 -9.89 -4.96 9.03
C ILE A 248 -10.30 -3.52 9.35
N ASP A 249 -9.96 -2.59 8.47
CA ASP A 249 -10.34 -1.19 8.60
C ASP A 249 -11.86 -1.02 8.42
N ARG A 250 -12.49 -0.29 9.33
CA ARG A 250 -13.95 -0.11 9.38
C ARG A 250 -14.57 0.52 8.13
N PHE A 251 -13.77 1.16 7.27
CA PHE A 251 -14.25 1.79 6.04
C PHE A 251 -14.10 0.90 4.79
N ASP A 252 -13.47 -0.26 4.93
CA ASP A 252 -13.37 -1.27 3.88
C ASP A 252 -14.75 -1.86 3.56
N GLU A 253 -15.50 -2.21 4.63
CA GLU A 253 -16.90 -2.67 4.58
C GLU A 253 -17.89 -1.65 3.98
N GLU A 254 -17.50 -0.38 3.82
CA GLU A 254 -18.31 0.67 3.17
C GLU A 254 -18.15 0.69 1.63
N THR A 255 -17.28 -0.17 1.09
CA THR A 255 -16.91 -0.23 -0.34
C THR A 255 -17.01 -1.66 -0.92
N GLY A 256 -16.93 -1.79 -2.25
CA GLY A 256 -16.85 -3.08 -2.93
C GLY A 256 -15.43 -3.67 -2.90
N GLU A 257 -15.30 -4.98 -3.10
CA GLU A 257 -14.03 -5.73 -3.08
C GLU A 257 -12.95 -5.20 -4.06
N ASP A 258 -13.41 -4.43 -5.07
CA ASP A 258 -12.65 -3.80 -6.14
C ASP A 258 -12.21 -2.35 -5.82
N ILE A 259 -12.57 -1.81 -4.65
CA ILE A 259 -12.23 -0.44 -4.22
C ILE A 259 -11.45 -0.49 -2.91
N VAL A 260 -10.19 -0.06 -2.96
CA VAL A 260 -9.26 -0.05 -1.81
C VAL A 260 -8.99 1.38 -1.38
N GLN A 261 -9.25 1.73 -0.12
CA GLN A 261 -9.06 3.09 0.42
C GLN A 261 -7.91 3.16 1.43
N ILE A 262 -6.67 3.35 0.94
CA ILE A 262 -5.48 3.45 1.78
C ILE A 262 -5.26 4.88 2.32
N ARG A 263 -4.57 4.98 3.46
CA ARG A 263 -4.19 6.24 4.13
C ARG A 263 -3.16 5.97 5.22
N LYS A 264 -2.66 7.00 5.89
CA LYS A 264 -1.87 6.81 7.11
C LYS A 264 -2.69 6.07 8.17
N GLY A 265 -2.21 4.90 8.58
CA GLY A 265 -2.86 4.04 9.56
C GLY A 265 -3.81 2.99 8.98
N ALA A 266 -3.99 2.91 7.65
CA ALA A 266 -4.75 1.82 7.02
C ALA A 266 -4.24 1.50 5.59
N THR A 267 -3.90 0.25 5.31
CA THR A 267 -3.32 -0.20 4.02
C THR A 267 -3.65 -1.67 3.73
N ILE A 268 -3.25 -2.17 2.56
CA ILE A 268 -3.32 -3.61 2.22
C ILE A 268 -1.93 -4.26 2.25
N ASP A 269 -1.94 -5.57 2.50
CA ASP A 269 -0.85 -6.48 2.16
C ASP A 269 -1.26 -7.37 0.98
N ILE A 270 -0.28 -7.71 0.15
CA ILE A 270 -0.43 -8.61 -0.98
C ILE A 270 0.74 -9.60 -0.98
N LEU A 271 0.39 -10.85 -0.75
CA LEU A 271 1.20 -12.03 -0.95
C LEU A 271 1.15 -12.43 -2.43
N ASN A 272 2.29 -12.52 -3.12
CA ASN A 272 2.36 -12.92 -4.52
C ASN A 272 3.60 -13.76 -4.83
N GLY A 273 3.53 -15.04 -4.47
CA GLY A 273 4.48 -16.07 -4.89
C GLY A 273 4.01 -16.89 -6.11
N ALA A 274 3.10 -16.35 -6.92
CA ALA A 274 2.53 -17.08 -8.05
C ALA A 274 3.36 -16.98 -9.35
N GLY A 275 4.64 -16.61 -9.27
CA GLY A 275 5.38 -16.00 -10.39
C GLY A 275 5.89 -16.93 -11.49
N GLY A 276 6.01 -18.24 -11.26
CA GLY A 276 6.46 -19.18 -12.31
C GLY A 276 6.95 -20.55 -11.86
N TRP A 277 7.37 -20.74 -10.61
CA TRP A 277 8.00 -22.00 -10.18
C TRP A 277 7.02 -23.11 -9.81
N GLU A 278 6.26 -22.97 -8.73
CA GLU A 278 5.21 -23.92 -8.31
C GLU A 278 3.96 -23.12 -7.90
N MET A 279 2.76 -23.74 -7.96
CA MET A 279 1.57 -23.22 -7.28
C MET A 279 1.23 -24.14 -6.10
N TYR A 280 1.07 -23.59 -4.90
CA TYR A 280 0.70 -24.35 -3.70
C TYR A 280 -0.80 -24.49 -3.52
N ILE A 281 -1.20 -25.52 -2.76
CA ILE A 281 -2.59 -25.74 -2.32
C ILE A 281 -2.74 -25.09 -0.93
N GLU A 282 -3.77 -24.26 -0.76
CA GLU A 282 -4.06 -23.62 0.52
C GLU A 282 -4.50 -24.64 1.59
N GLN A 283 -4.04 -24.48 2.83
CA GLN A 283 -4.31 -25.44 3.90
C GLN A 283 -4.32 -24.78 5.30
N GLY A 284 -4.50 -25.59 6.35
CA GLY A 284 -4.54 -25.12 7.73
C GLY A 284 -5.75 -24.22 8.05
N GLU A 285 -5.63 -23.43 9.12
CA GLU A 285 -6.57 -22.35 9.44
C GLU A 285 -6.26 -21.06 8.66
N GLN A 286 -5.01 -20.92 8.19
CA GLN A 286 -4.46 -19.72 7.57
C GLN A 286 -5.19 -19.33 6.29
N LYS A 287 -5.59 -20.31 5.49
CA LYS A 287 -6.44 -20.11 4.30
C LYS A 287 -7.84 -19.55 4.61
N ASP A 288 -8.34 -19.74 5.83
CA ASP A 288 -9.69 -19.34 6.26
C ASP A 288 -9.68 -18.03 7.08
N TYR A 289 -8.52 -17.38 7.19
CA TYR A 289 -8.40 -16.10 7.88
C TYR A 289 -9.24 -15.01 7.22
N LYS A 290 -10.14 -14.41 8.01
CA LYS A 290 -11.17 -13.45 7.57
C LYS A 290 -10.67 -12.16 6.91
N TRP A 291 -9.37 -11.86 7.01
CA TRP A 291 -8.79 -10.65 6.43
C TRP A 291 -8.34 -10.84 4.97
N TRP A 292 -8.42 -12.05 4.42
CA TRP A 292 -8.22 -12.27 3.00
C TRP A 292 -9.45 -11.85 2.18
N GLN A 293 -9.27 -10.83 1.33
CA GLN A 293 -10.31 -10.35 0.41
C GLN A 293 -10.30 -11.15 -0.90
N LYS A 294 -9.12 -11.55 -1.39
CA LYS A 294 -8.97 -12.36 -2.61
C LYS A 294 -7.82 -13.34 -2.47
N LYS A 295 -7.99 -14.56 -2.97
CA LYS A 295 -6.96 -15.62 -2.96
C LYS A 295 -7.00 -16.45 -4.23
N TYR A 296 -5.84 -16.92 -4.66
CA TYR A 296 -5.63 -17.72 -5.86
C TYR A 296 -4.48 -18.71 -5.64
N ALA A 297 -4.76 -19.99 -5.87
CA ALA A 297 -3.90 -21.10 -5.50
C ALA A 297 -4.14 -22.31 -6.42
N LYS A 298 -3.31 -23.35 -6.27
CA LYS A 298 -3.55 -24.67 -6.87
C LYS A 298 -4.77 -25.33 -6.22
N GLY A 299 -5.68 -25.85 -7.04
CA GLY A 299 -6.81 -26.65 -6.59
C GLY A 299 -6.42 -28.08 -6.21
N SER A 300 -7.30 -28.78 -5.49
CA SER A 300 -7.03 -30.12 -4.97
C SER A 300 -6.84 -31.21 -6.04
N HIS A 301 -7.18 -30.94 -7.30
CA HIS A 301 -7.01 -31.85 -8.43
C HIS A 301 -6.03 -31.31 -9.48
N GLY A 302 -5.19 -30.33 -9.12
CA GLY A 302 -4.22 -29.71 -10.03
C GLY A 302 -4.79 -28.55 -10.84
N GLU A 303 -5.99 -28.06 -10.52
CA GLU A 303 -6.51 -26.82 -11.09
C GLU A 303 -5.49 -25.68 -10.84
N ASN A 304 -5.25 -24.83 -11.83
CA ASN A 304 -4.26 -23.74 -11.78
C ASN A 304 -2.76 -24.13 -11.65
N GLU A 305 -2.38 -25.41 -11.67
CA GLU A 305 -0.99 -25.85 -11.37
C GLU A 305 0.10 -25.19 -12.24
N LYS A 306 -0.23 -24.88 -13.49
CA LYS A 306 0.65 -24.18 -14.45
C LYS A 306 0.10 -22.81 -14.89
N SER A 307 -0.86 -22.28 -14.15
CA SER A 307 -1.55 -21.01 -14.43
C SER A 307 -0.99 -19.90 -13.54
N TYR A 308 0.32 -19.68 -13.64
CA TYR A 308 1.09 -18.68 -12.91
C TYR A 308 0.66 -17.24 -13.27
N GLY A 309 1.08 -16.25 -12.49
CA GLY A 309 0.66 -14.87 -12.69
C GLY A 309 1.51 -13.81 -12.01
N GLY A 310 1.22 -12.56 -12.36
CA GLY A 310 1.86 -11.37 -11.82
C GLY A 310 0.82 -10.29 -11.52
N LEU A 311 1.07 -9.49 -10.49
CA LEU A 311 0.26 -8.31 -10.21
C LEU A 311 0.84 -7.12 -10.97
N PHE A 312 0.01 -6.40 -11.72
CA PHE A 312 0.45 -5.23 -12.48
C PHE A 312 -0.41 -4.02 -12.17
N CYS A 313 0.20 -3.00 -11.55
CA CYS A 313 -0.47 -1.80 -11.06
C CYS A 313 -0.07 -0.55 -11.86
N ASN A 314 -1.06 0.10 -12.48
CA ASN A 314 -0.92 1.46 -13.03
C ASN A 314 -1.06 2.46 -11.88
N PHE A 315 -0.02 3.23 -11.59
CA PHE A 315 -0.03 4.31 -10.60
C PHE A 315 -0.18 5.67 -11.26
N ASN A 316 -0.82 6.62 -10.57
CA ASN A 316 -1.17 7.94 -11.07
C ASN A 316 -2.14 7.90 -12.27
N VAL A 317 -3.19 7.06 -12.20
CA VAL A 317 -4.10 6.78 -13.34
C VAL A 317 -4.72 8.07 -13.90
N GLY A 318 -4.54 8.31 -15.21
CA GLY A 318 -5.01 9.52 -15.90
C GLY A 318 -4.35 10.82 -15.44
N GLY A 319 -3.22 10.71 -14.72
CA GLY A 319 -2.52 11.79 -14.04
C GLY A 319 -2.91 11.96 -12.56
N ASN A 320 -3.92 11.24 -12.07
CA ASN A 320 -4.41 11.38 -10.70
C ASN A 320 -3.47 10.69 -9.70
N LYS A 321 -2.55 11.46 -9.12
CA LYS A 321 -1.56 10.99 -8.14
C LYS A 321 -2.11 10.29 -6.89
N ASP A 322 -3.42 10.38 -6.66
CA ASP A 322 -4.12 9.77 -5.55
C ASP A 322 -4.95 8.53 -5.94
N LYS A 323 -4.72 8.01 -7.17
CA LYS A 323 -5.37 6.82 -7.73
C LYS A 323 -4.37 5.86 -8.41
N ALA A 324 -4.55 4.57 -8.15
CA ALA A 324 -3.89 3.48 -8.87
C ALA A 324 -4.91 2.38 -9.24
N ARG A 325 -4.62 1.58 -10.27
CA ARG A 325 -5.43 0.42 -10.65
C ARG A 325 -4.53 -0.79 -10.84
N CYS A 326 -4.87 -1.89 -10.19
CA CYS A 326 -4.11 -3.13 -10.18
C CYS A 326 -4.91 -4.27 -10.82
N GLU A 327 -4.22 -5.13 -11.57
CA GLU A 327 -4.78 -6.34 -12.19
C GLU A 327 -3.82 -7.50 -11.90
N PHE A 328 -4.31 -8.60 -11.30
CA PHE A 328 -3.56 -9.86 -11.24
C PHE A 328 -3.85 -10.65 -12.51
N LEU A 329 -2.84 -10.74 -13.37
CA LEU A 329 -2.90 -11.37 -14.69
C LEU A 329 -2.24 -12.75 -14.63
N ARG A 330 -2.76 -13.69 -15.42
CA ARG A 330 -2.29 -15.08 -15.42
C ARG A 330 -2.05 -15.62 -16.82
N ILE A 331 -1.06 -16.52 -16.94
CA ILE A 331 -0.89 -17.39 -18.11
C ILE A 331 -1.82 -18.61 -18.00
N ASN A 332 -1.88 -19.43 -19.07
CA ASN A 332 -2.51 -20.75 -19.08
C ASN A 332 -3.87 -20.85 -18.36
N SER A 333 -4.76 -19.90 -18.62
CA SER A 333 -6.07 -19.80 -17.96
C SER A 333 -7.14 -19.23 -18.89
N ASP A 334 -8.38 -19.66 -18.72
CA ASP A 334 -9.52 -19.23 -19.55
C ASP A 334 -9.79 -17.72 -19.40
N GLU A 335 -9.70 -17.21 -18.17
CA GLU A 335 -9.82 -15.78 -17.84
C GLU A 335 -8.47 -15.21 -17.40
N LYS A 336 -7.83 -14.43 -18.29
CA LYS A 336 -6.51 -13.83 -18.07
C LYS A 336 -6.44 -12.93 -16.83
N VAL A 337 -7.53 -12.23 -16.47
CA VAL A 337 -7.62 -11.37 -15.28
C VAL A 337 -8.32 -12.15 -14.18
N PHE A 338 -7.72 -12.29 -13.01
CA PHE A 338 -8.34 -12.97 -11.86
C PHE A 338 -8.76 -12.02 -10.74
N ASP A 339 -7.94 -11.01 -10.46
CA ASP A 339 -8.29 -9.91 -9.56
C ASP A 339 -8.07 -8.57 -10.27
N ASN A 340 -8.93 -7.60 -9.99
CA ASN A 340 -8.84 -6.24 -10.49
C ASN A 340 -9.45 -5.29 -9.45
N PHE A 341 -8.67 -4.32 -9.00
CA PHE A 341 -9.10 -3.35 -7.99
C PHE A 341 -8.46 -1.99 -8.21
N THR A 342 -9.10 -0.95 -7.68
CA THR A 342 -8.66 0.45 -7.75
C THR A 342 -8.29 0.92 -6.35
N ILE A 343 -7.04 1.37 -6.19
CA ILE A 343 -6.55 1.96 -4.94
C ILE A 343 -6.75 3.48 -5.01
N TYR A 344 -7.42 4.02 -4.00
CA TYR A 344 -7.52 5.45 -3.73
C TYR A 344 -6.75 5.78 -2.45
N LYS A 345 -5.95 6.85 -2.48
CA LYS A 345 -5.43 7.46 -1.25
C LYS A 345 -6.49 8.39 -0.67
N ASN A 346 -7.19 7.94 0.36
CA ASN A 346 -8.26 8.68 0.99
C ASN A 346 -7.98 8.89 2.48
N GLU A 347 -7.44 10.06 2.84
CA GLU A 347 -7.12 10.37 4.25
C GLU A 347 -8.38 10.51 5.14
N ASN A 348 -9.59 10.65 4.57
CA ASN A 348 -10.82 10.92 5.35
C ASN A 348 -12.06 10.19 4.79
N PRO A 349 -12.08 8.85 4.66
CA PRO A 349 -13.17 8.11 4.01
C PRO A 349 -14.54 8.32 4.65
N GLY A 350 -14.60 8.45 5.98
CA GLY A 350 -15.85 8.74 6.72
C GLY A 350 -16.47 10.12 6.49
N THR A 351 -15.85 11.00 5.68
CA THR A 351 -16.43 12.29 5.26
C THR A 351 -16.26 12.60 3.77
N ILE A 352 -15.29 11.97 3.10
CA ILE A 352 -14.98 12.12 1.67
C ILE A 352 -15.15 10.75 1.01
N PRO A 353 -16.24 10.51 0.25
CA PRO A 353 -16.36 9.33 -0.60
C PRO A 353 -15.23 9.25 -1.63
N TYR A 354 -14.74 8.05 -1.94
CA TYR A 354 -13.66 7.87 -2.93
C TYR A 354 -13.97 8.50 -4.30
N SER A 355 -15.24 8.56 -4.74
CA SER A 355 -15.63 9.21 -5.99
C SER A 355 -15.24 10.69 -6.04
N GLN A 356 -15.22 11.39 -4.88
CA GLN A 356 -14.83 12.80 -4.82
C GLN A 356 -13.35 13.01 -5.13
N ILE A 357 -12.51 11.98 -5.04
CA ILE A 357 -11.09 12.07 -5.44
C ILE A 357 -11.00 12.21 -6.97
N ASP A 358 -11.79 11.44 -7.73
CA ASP A 358 -11.90 11.60 -9.18
C ASP A 358 -12.61 12.89 -9.57
N GLU A 359 -13.74 13.22 -8.94
CA GLU A 359 -14.50 14.46 -9.22
C GLU A 359 -13.63 15.71 -9.00
N LYS A 360 -12.85 15.73 -7.92
CA LYS A 360 -11.92 16.82 -7.61
C LYS A 360 -10.80 16.90 -8.64
N PHE A 361 -10.13 15.79 -8.96
CA PHE A 361 -9.05 15.79 -9.95
C PHE A 361 -9.55 16.22 -11.33
N LEU A 362 -10.73 15.73 -11.76
CA LEU A 362 -11.35 16.12 -13.02
C LEU A 362 -11.70 17.61 -13.04
N TYR A 363 -12.20 18.16 -11.92
CA TYR A 363 -12.45 19.60 -11.78
C TYR A 363 -11.16 20.42 -11.90
N GLU A 364 -10.11 20.05 -11.17
CA GLU A 364 -8.80 20.73 -11.20
C GLU A 364 -8.16 20.67 -12.61
N LYS A 365 -8.21 19.51 -13.26
CA LYS A 365 -7.79 19.31 -14.67
C LYS A 365 -8.60 20.18 -15.64
N THR A 366 -9.92 20.26 -15.44
CA THR A 366 -10.85 21.05 -16.27
C THR A 366 -10.57 22.54 -16.16
N GLU A 367 -10.33 23.06 -14.94
CA GLU A 367 -10.00 24.47 -14.75
C GLU A 367 -8.61 24.80 -15.31
N ALA A 368 -7.62 23.91 -15.18
CA ALA A 368 -6.31 24.08 -15.81
C ALA A 368 -6.39 24.10 -17.35
N PHE A 369 -7.22 23.25 -17.95
CA PHE A 369 -7.48 23.23 -19.40
C PHE A 369 -8.13 24.53 -19.88
N LYS A 370 -9.20 25.00 -19.23
CA LYS A 370 -9.90 26.25 -19.56
C LYS A 370 -9.00 27.49 -19.48
N ASN A 371 -8.09 27.53 -18.51
CA ASN A 371 -7.23 28.68 -18.25
C ASN A 371 -5.98 28.75 -19.16
N GLY A 372 -5.85 27.85 -20.14
CA GLY A 372 -4.90 28.03 -21.25
C GLY A 372 -3.47 27.58 -20.95
N GLY A 373 -3.28 26.30 -20.59
CA GLY A 373 -2.13 25.53 -21.07
C GLY A 373 -0.72 26.05 -20.74
N SER A 374 -0.47 26.52 -19.51
CA SER A 374 0.90 26.83 -19.05
C SER A 374 1.17 26.36 -17.63
N SER A 375 1.59 25.11 -17.49
CA SER A 375 2.52 24.68 -16.42
C SER A 375 3.21 23.37 -16.80
N GLY A 376 4.10 23.45 -17.80
CA GLY A 376 5.28 22.58 -17.76
C GLY A 376 6.16 22.98 -16.57
N ASN A 377 6.72 21.98 -15.88
CA ASN A 377 7.38 22.08 -14.56
C ASN A 377 6.46 22.41 -13.38
N GLY A 378 6.51 21.53 -12.37
CA GLY A 378 5.82 21.69 -11.10
C GLY A 378 6.31 22.91 -10.33
N SER A 379 5.51 23.96 -10.34
CA SER A 379 5.60 25.06 -9.37
C SER A 379 4.75 24.71 -8.15
N LYS A 380 5.30 24.88 -6.95
CA LYS A 380 4.53 24.77 -5.71
C LYS A 380 3.43 25.84 -5.71
N ILE A 381 2.22 25.47 -6.08
CA ILE A 381 1.04 26.31 -5.82
C ILE A 381 0.92 26.41 -4.30
N SER A 382 1.22 27.61 -3.79
CA SER A 382 1.06 27.96 -2.39
C SER A 382 -0.32 27.54 -1.92
N THR A 383 -0.39 26.77 -0.84
CA THR A 383 -1.62 26.47 -0.11
C THR A 383 -2.13 27.71 0.61
N THR A 384 -2.61 28.68 -0.18
CA THR A 384 -3.50 29.72 0.30
C THR A 384 -4.70 29.00 0.89
N LYS A 385 -4.82 29.03 2.22
CA LYS A 385 -5.90 28.36 2.96
C LYS A 385 -7.24 28.82 2.38
N ILE A 386 -7.91 27.95 1.62
CA ILE A 386 -9.34 28.08 1.38
C ILE A 386 -10.00 27.71 2.71
N ILE A 387 -10.06 28.70 3.59
CA ILE A 387 -10.92 28.65 4.77
C ILE A 387 -12.33 28.69 4.22
N ILE A 388 -12.97 27.52 4.14
CA ILE A 388 -14.42 27.42 3.93
C ILE A 388 -15.04 28.08 5.17
N GLY A 389 -15.44 29.33 5.02
CA GLY A 389 -15.91 30.17 6.11
C GLY A 389 -17.22 29.66 6.67
N GLY A 390 -17.15 28.94 7.80
CA GLY A 390 -18.32 28.61 8.59
C GLY A 390 -19.02 29.90 9.02
N SER A 391 -20.24 30.13 8.53
CA SER A 391 -21.07 31.26 8.95
C SER A 391 -21.50 31.09 10.40
N ILE A 392 -20.77 31.73 11.31
CA ILE A 392 -21.26 31.99 12.66
C ILE A 392 -22.23 33.17 12.58
N CYS A 393 -23.51 32.86 12.41
CA CYS A 393 -24.58 33.84 12.64
C CYS A 393 -24.61 34.19 14.14
N ALA A 394 -23.95 35.28 14.52
CA ALA A 394 -24.05 35.85 15.85
C ALA A 394 -25.46 36.44 16.06
N ALA A 395 -26.37 35.64 16.63
CA ALA A 395 -27.66 36.13 17.08
C ALA A 395 -27.48 37.01 18.33
N LEU A 396 -27.54 38.33 18.14
CA LEU A 396 -27.59 39.30 19.24
C LEU A 396 -28.91 39.16 20.00
N VAL A 397 -28.88 38.48 21.16
CA VAL A 397 -29.96 38.56 22.15
C VAL A 397 -29.57 39.56 23.23
N ILE A 398 -30.15 40.76 23.14
CA ILE A 398 -30.07 41.77 24.19
C ILE A 398 -31.18 41.48 25.22
N LEU A 399 -30.80 40.92 26.36
CA LEU A 399 -31.55 41.04 27.62
C LEU A 399 -30.55 41.23 28.75
N GLY A 400 -30.67 42.34 29.48
CA GLY A 400 -29.67 42.78 30.47
C GLY A 400 -30.13 42.67 31.92
N GLY A 401 -29.24 43.09 32.83
CA GLY A 401 -29.55 43.38 34.23
C GLY A 401 -29.18 42.26 35.21
N GLY A 402 -28.17 42.48 36.05
CA GLY A 402 -27.80 41.51 37.10
C GLY A 402 -26.41 41.69 37.70
N ILE A 403 -26.06 42.88 38.20
CA ILE A 403 -24.84 43.06 39.00
C ILE A 403 -25.05 42.39 40.37
N LEU A 404 -24.19 41.45 40.75
CA LEU A 404 -23.92 41.13 42.16
C LEU A 404 -22.47 40.66 42.35
N LEU A 405 -21.68 41.53 42.99
CA LEU A 405 -20.34 41.22 43.49
C LEU A 405 -20.44 40.35 44.73
N PHE A 406 -19.65 39.28 44.86
CA PHE A 406 -19.21 38.82 46.18
C PHE A 406 -17.82 38.20 46.14
N THR A 407 -17.18 38.19 47.32
CA THR A 407 -15.72 38.24 47.46
C THR A 407 -15.07 36.94 47.95
N LYS A 408 -13.81 36.81 47.56
CA LYS A 408 -12.76 35.88 48.00
C LYS A 408 -12.86 35.45 49.48
N LYS A 409 -12.71 34.14 49.76
CA LYS A 409 -12.07 33.68 51.02
C LYS A 409 -11.35 32.34 50.86
N ASN A 410 -10.07 32.33 51.26
CA ASN A 410 -9.22 31.14 51.33
C ASN A 410 -9.60 30.25 52.54
N LYS A 411 -9.32 28.94 52.44
CA LYS A 411 -8.86 28.13 53.58
C LYS A 411 -7.96 26.98 53.12
N LYS A 412 -6.76 26.88 53.68
CA LYS A 412 -5.92 25.66 53.73
C LYS A 412 -6.45 24.73 54.83
N TYR A 413 -6.16 23.43 54.73
CA TYR A 413 -5.58 22.53 55.77
C TYR A 413 -5.53 21.11 55.14
N THR A 414 -4.38 20.64 54.65
CA THR A 414 -3.39 19.69 55.26
C THR A 414 -3.73 18.20 55.16
N ASN A 415 -2.72 17.40 54.72
CA ASN A 415 -2.25 16.08 55.21
C ASN A 415 -3.28 14.96 55.50
N THR A 416 -3.06 13.68 55.23
CA THR A 416 -1.89 12.86 54.80
C THR A 416 -2.41 11.44 54.54
N TYR A 417 -1.84 10.68 53.59
CA TYR A 417 -1.26 9.33 53.83
C TYR A 417 -0.79 8.70 52.51
N GLU A 418 0.28 7.90 52.60
CA GLU A 418 1.01 7.27 51.49
C GLU A 418 0.61 5.78 51.28
N PRO A 419 1.11 5.08 50.22
CA PRO A 419 0.49 3.86 49.71
C PRO A 419 0.95 2.57 50.42
N THR A 420 0.25 1.46 50.14
CA THR A 420 0.68 0.12 50.53
C THR A 420 0.95 -0.74 49.30
N ILE A 421 2.22 -0.95 49.01
CA ILE A 421 2.72 -2.00 48.10
C ILE A 421 2.51 -3.36 48.79
N LYS A 422 2.06 -4.38 48.05
CA LYS A 422 2.25 -5.78 48.43
C LYS A 422 2.82 -6.58 47.25
N ILE A 423 4.13 -6.78 47.32
CA ILE A 423 4.82 -7.86 46.61
C ILE A 423 4.42 -9.17 47.28
N LYS A 424 4.26 -10.23 46.50
CA LYS A 424 4.35 -11.61 46.98
C LYS A 424 5.20 -12.41 45.97
N LEU A 425 6.28 -12.99 46.47
CA LEU A 425 7.14 -13.96 45.80
C LEU A 425 6.98 -15.31 46.50
N GLU A 426 7.37 -16.37 45.79
CA GLU A 426 7.53 -17.76 46.25
C GLU A 426 6.20 -18.47 46.64
N ASP A 427 6.01 -19.76 46.33
CA ASP A 427 6.94 -20.77 45.79
C ASP A 427 6.79 -21.05 44.28
#